data_AF-A0A183MAU1-F1
#
_entry.id   AF-A0A183MAU1-F1
#
_cell.length_a   1.000
_cell.length_b   1.000
_cell.length_c   1.000
_cell.angle_alpha   90.00
_cell.angle_beta   90.00
_cell.angle_gamma   90.00
#
_symmetry.space_group_name_H-M   'P 1'
#
loop_
_entity.id
_entity.type
_entity.pdbx_description
1 polymer ?
#
loop_
_entity_poly.entity_id
_entity_poly.type
_entity_poly.pdbx_seq_one_letter_code
_entity_poly.pdbx_strand_id
1 'polypeptide(L)' 'MAIRQIKSGKAAGPDNISAEALKADVAATARILHILYNKIWDEEQLPKDWKEGILIKIPKKGDLSDCDNYRGTTLLSI' A
#
# COMPACT_ATOMS: atom_id res chain seq x y z
N MET A 1 -12.60 -6.23 -12.00
CA MET A 1 -12.47 -6.17 -10.52
C MET A 1 -11.18 -5.45 -10.17
N ALA A 2 -11.22 -4.48 -9.26
CA ALA A 2 -10.09 -3.58 -8.96
C ALA A 2 -8.80 -4.32 -8.56
N ILE A 3 -8.92 -5.41 -7.81
CA ILE A 3 -7.78 -6.25 -7.36
C ILE A 3 -6.89 -6.69 -8.53
N ARG A 4 -7.48 -7.04 -9.69
CA ARG A 4 -6.72 -7.47 -10.88
C ARG A 4 -5.91 -6.34 -11.51
N GLN A 5 -6.31 -5.08 -11.29
CA GLN A 5 -5.67 -3.90 -11.88
C GLN A 5 -4.49 -3.39 -11.04
N ILE A 6 -4.30 -3.89 -9.80
CA ILE A 6 -3.14 -3.55 -8.96
C ILE A 6 -1.86 -3.91 -9.72
N LYS A 7 -0.83 -3.08 -9.68
CA LYS A 7 0.43 -3.36 -10.38
C LYS A 7 1.24 -4.41 -9.60
N SER A 8 1.70 -5.44 -10.31
CA SER A 8 2.62 -6.44 -9.75
C SER A 8 4.06 -5.91 -9.65
N GLY A 9 4.87 -6.55 -8.81
CA GLY A 9 6.27 -6.18 -8.60
C GLY A 9 6.47 -4.85 -7.86
N LYS A 10 5.48 -4.42 -7.08
CA LYS A 10 5.58 -3.28 -6.18
C LYS A 10 5.98 -3.75 -4.78
N ALA A 11 6.74 -2.92 -4.07
CA ALA A 11 7.07 -3.18 -2.67
C ALA A 11 5.79 -3.14 -1.83
N ALA A 12 5.70 -4.04 -0.85
CA ALA A 12 4.60 -4.08 0.11
C ALA A 12 4.66 -2.89 1.07
N GLY A 13 3.51 -2.54 1.64
CA GLY A 13 3.42 -1.55 2.71
C GLY A 13 3.91 -2.09 4.05
N PRO A 14 3.66 -1.35 5.15
CA PRO A 14 3.86 -1.83 6.52
C PRO A 14 3.21 -3.18 6.82
N ASP A 15 2.09 -3.50 6.15
CA ASP A 15 1.36 -4.77 6.25
C ASP A 15 2.11 -5.99 5.69
N ASN A 16 3.19 -5.76 4.93
CA ASN A 16 3.96 -6.79 4.23
C ASN A 16 3.11 -7.64 3.24
N ILE A 17 1.98 -7.12 2.76
CA ILE A 17 1.12 -7.79 1.78
C ILE A 17 1.49 -7.36 0.37
N SER A 18 1.91 -8.31 -0.47
CA SER A 18 2.24 -8.04 -1.86
C SER A 18 0.99 -7.99 -2.75
N ALA A 19 1.10 -7.28 -3.88
CA ALA A 19 0.06 -7.28 -4.90
C ALA A 19 -0.24 -8.70 -5.45
N GLU A 20 0.78 -9.55 -5.49
CA GLU A 20 0.69 -10.94 -5.92
C GLU A 20 -0.16 -11.77 -4.95
N ALA A 21 -0.01 -11.55 -3.64
CA ALA A 21 -0.81 -12.24 -2.63
C ALA A 21 -2.31 -11.91 -2.79
N LEU A 22 -2.64 -10.64 -3.03
CA LEU A 22 -4.04 -10.20 -3.28
C LEU A 22 -4.62 -10.77 -4.57
N LYS A 23 -3.76 -11.06 -5.56
CA LYS A 23 -4.18 -11.62 -6.85
C LYS A 23 -4.25 -13.14 -6.85
N ALA A 24 -3.64 -13.82 -5.86
CA ALA A 24 -3.57 -15.27 -5.80
C ALA A 24 -4.97 -15.90 -5.73
N ASP A 25 -5.87 -15.34 -4.91
CA ASP A 25 -7.28 -15.67 -4.88
C ASP A 25 -8.13 -14.39 -4.82
N VAL A 26 -8.45 -13.87 -6.01
CA VAL A 26 -9.23 -12.64 -6.16
C VAL A 26 -10.62 -12.74 -5.50
N ALA A 27 -11.23 -13.93 -5.47
CA ALA A 27 -12.56 -14.09 -4.89
C ALA A 27 -12.50 -14.08 -3.36
N ALA A 28 -11.53 -14.78 -2.76
CA ALA A 28 -11.30 -14.72 -1.33
C ALA A 28 -10.90 -13.31 -0.87
N THR A 29 -9.94 -12.67 -1.56
CA THR A 29 -9.51 -11.31 -1.24
C THR A 29 -10.66 -10.31 -1.35
N ALA A 30 -11.49 -10.39 -2.38
CA ALA A 30 -12.66 -9.52 -2.51
C ALA A 30 -13.65 -9.68 -1.34
N ARG A 31 -13.90 -10.92 -0.89
CA ARG A 31 -14.75 -11.16 0.29
C ARG A 31 -14.16 -10.59 1.57
N ILE A 32 -12.87 -10.80 1.81
CA ILE A 32 -12.17 -10.29 3.00
C ILE A 32 -12.20 -8.76 3.03
N LEU A 33 -11.83 -8.12 1.92
CA LEU A 33 -11.85 -6.66 1.81
C LEU A 33 -13.26 -6.10 1.98
N HIS A 34 -14.28 -6.75 1.43
CA HIS A 34 -15.67 -6.31 1.62
C HIS A 34 -16.10 -6.32 3.10
N ILE A 35 -15.77 -7.39 3.83
CA ILE A 35 -16.03 -7.48 5.27
C ILE A 35 -15.29 -6.37 6.03
N LEU A 36 -14.01 -6.15 5.70
CA LEU A 36 -13.20 -5.09 6.31
C LEU A 36 -13.80 -3.71 6.07
N TYR A 37 -14.16 -3.38 4.83
CA TYR A 37 -14.74 -2.08 4.49
C TYR A 37 -16.09 -1.84 5.17
N ASN A 38 -16.95 -2.86 5.26
CA ASN A 38 -18.22 -2.73 5.97
C ASN A 38 -17.98 -2.47 7.47
N LYS A 39 -17.02 -3.17 8.08
CA LYS A 39 -16.65 -2.93 9.48
C LYS A 39 -16.13 -1.50 9.70
N ILE A 40 -15.27 -1.01 8.82
CA ILE A 40 -14.76 0.37 8.87
C ILE A 40 -15.91 1.37 8.71
N TRP A 41 -16.85 1.10 7.82
CA TRP A 41 -18.03 1.94 7.60
C TRP A 41 -18.92 2.01 8.85
N ASP A 42 -19.19 0.86 9.49
CA ASP A 42 -20.08 0.76 10.64
C ASP A 42 -19.44 1.33 11.93
N GLU A 43 -18.14 1.12 12.13
CA GLU A 43 -17.42 1.56 13.34
C GLU A 43 -16.81 2.96 13.20
N GLU A 44 -16.77 3.51 11.98
CA GLU A 44 -16.09 4.77 11.61
C GLU A 44 -14.60 4.79 12.03
N GLN A 45 -13.98 3.61 12.15
CA GLN A 45 -12.60 3.45 12.61
C GLN A 45 -11.73 2.85 11.53
N LEU A 46 -10.71 3.61 11.10
CA LEU A 46 -9.68 3.14 10.19
C LEU A 46 -8.62 2.29 10.92
N PRO A 47 -8.11 1.21 10.30
CA PRO A 47 -6.93 0.51 10.77
C PRO A 47 -5.77 1.47 10.99
N LYS A 48 -4.99 1.23 12.06
CA LYS A 48 -3.82 2.05 12.38
C LYS A 48 -2.83 2.09 11.21
N ASP A 49 -2.62 0.95 10.57
CA ASP A 49 -1.66 0.79 9.46
C ASP A 49 -2.03 1.63 8.24
N TRP A 50 -3.29 2.02 8.06
CA TRP A 50 -3.72 2.92 6.97
C TRP A 50 -3.49 4.39 7.29
N LYS A 51 -3.19 4.73 8.54
CA LYS A 51 -2.82 6.08 9.00
C LYS A 51 -1.31 6.29 8.98
N GLU A 52 -0.54 5.22 8.79
CA GLU A 52 0.91 5.21 8.82
C GLU A 52 1.47 4.74 7.47
N GLY A 53 2.73 5.04 7.20
CA GLY A 53 3.39 4.65 5.95
C GLY A 53 4.90 4.75 6.05
N ILE A 54 5.60 3.97 5.23
CA ILE A 54 7.06 3.97 5.19
C ILE A 54 7.52 4.98 4.13
N LEU A 55 8.19 6.04 4.56
CA LEU A 55 8.80 7.02 3.66
C LEU A 55 10.15 6.51 3.16
N ILE A 56 10.25 6.28 1.85
CA ILE A 56 11.50 5.92 1.17
C ILE A 56 12.01 7.11 0.37
N LYS A 57 13.28 7.48 0.60
CA LYS A 57 13.99 8.48 -0.19
C LYS A 57 14.57 7.83 -1.44
N ILE A 58 14.13 8.29 -2.61
CA ILE A 58 14.67 7.86 -3.91
C ILE A 58 15.57 8.98 -4.44
N PRO A 59 16.85 8.70 -4.72
CA PRO A 59 17.75 9.70 -5.30
C PRO A 59 17.29 10.08 -6.73
N LYS A 60 17.34 11.38 -7.03
CA LYS A 60 17.23 11.93 -8.39
C LYS A 60 18.66 12.11 -8.95
N LYS A 61 18.74 12.45 -10.23
CA LYS A 61 20.02 12.86 -10.85
C LYS A 61 20.47 14.18 -10.23
N GLY A 62 21.74 14.27 -9.84
CA GLY A 62 22.32 15.47 -9.23
C GLY A 62 23.38 15.11 -8.19
N ASP A 63 23.76 16.08 -7.36
CA ASP A 63 24.61 15.86 -6.21
C ASP A 63 23.82 15.16 -5.10
N LEU A 64 24.32 14.02 -4.62
CA LEU A 64 23.67 13.23 -3.57
C LEU A 64 23.85 13.82 -2.17
N SER A 65 24.71 14.82 -2.00
CA SER A 65 24.86 15.57 -0.75
C SER A 65 23.76 16.64 -0.55
N ASP A 66 23.12 17.05 -1.64
CA ASP A 66 22.01 18.01 -1.64
C ASP A 66 20.67 17.27 -1.41
N CYS A 67 19.98 17.67 -0.34
CA CYS A 67 18.69 17.10 0.06
C CYS A 67 17.59 17.28 -0.99
N ASP A 68 17.64 18.34 -1.81
CA ASP A 68 16.62 18.62 -2.83
C ASP A 68 16.68 17.61 -4.01
N ASN A 69 17.83 16.94 -4.17
CA ASN A 69 18.04 15.88 -5.15
C ASN A 69 17.44 14.53 -4.72
N TYR A 70 16.58 14.49 -3.70
CA TYR A 70 15.79 13.31 -3.35
C TYR A 70 14.31 13.53 -3.61
N ARG A 71 13.59 12.47 -3.97
CA ARG A 71 12.11 12.43 -3.91
C ARG A 71 11.67 11.41 -2.88
N GLY A 72 10.70 11.78 -2.06
CA GLY A 72 10.00 10.82 -1.21
C GLY A 72 9.04 9.98 -2.04
N THR A 73 8.92 8.70 -1.71
CA THR A 73 7.75 7.88 -2.01
C THR A 73 7.29 7.23 -0.71
N THR A 74 5.99 7.13 -0.49
CA THR A 74 5.44 6.45 0.68
C THR A 74 4.91 5.08 0.27
N LEU A 75 5.28 4.04 1.01
CA LEU A 75 4.64 2.73 0.93
C LEU A 75 3.51 2.68 1.96
N LEU A 76 2.32 2.33 1.49
CA LEU A 76 1.09 2.26 2.29
C LEU A 76 0.60 0.81 2.33
N SER A 77 -0.05 0.45 3.42
CA SER A 77 -0.78 -0.82 3.52
C SER A 77 -2.00 -0.83 2.59
N ILE A 78 -2.41 -2.03 2.20
CA ILE A 78 -3.57 -2.30 1.34
C ILE A 78 -4.87 -2.24 2.15
#